data_AF-A0A961JA80-F1
#
_entry.id   AF-A0A961JA80-F1
#
_cell.length_a   1.000
_cell.length_b   1.000
_cell.length_c   1.000
_cell.angle_alpha   90.00
_cell.angle_beta   90.00
_cell.angle_gamma   90.00
#
_symmetry.space_group_name_H-M   'P 1'
#
loop_
_entity.id
_entity.type
_entity.pdbx_description
1 polymer ?
#
loop_
_entity_poly.entity_id
_entity_poly.type
_entity_poly.pdbx_seq_one_letter_code
_entity_poly.pdbx_strand_id
1 'polypeptide(L)'
;MLDHLAFEAPKPTRIAGAKEDWELVIGMEVHAQVSSNAKLFSGASTTFGAEPNSNVAFVDAAMPGMLPVINEFCVEQAVRTGLGLKAHINLTSAFDRKNYFYPDL
;
A
#
# COMPACT_ATOMS: atom_id res chain seq x y z
N MET A 1 -7.25 -12.33 28.05
CA MET A 1 -8.67 -11.96 27.88
C MET A 1 -8.79 -10.94 26.73
N LEU A 2 -8.47 -11.37 25.51
CA LEU A 2 -8.61 -10.67 24.21
C LEU A 2 -8.93 -11.69 23.08
N ASP A 3 -9.59 -12.77 23.46
CA ASP A 3 -9.68 -14.04 22.74
C ASP A 3 -10.63 -13.93 21.54
N HIS A 4 -11.58 -12.98 21.59
CA HIS A 4 -12.52 -12.63 20.53
C HIS A 4 -11.89 -11.84 19.36
N LEU A 5 -10.59 -11.54 19.44
CA LEU A 5 -9.83 -10.85 18.39
C LEU A 5 -8.89 -11.81 17.63
N ALA A 6 -8.87 -13.10 17.93
CA ALA A 6 -8.08 -14.06 17.16
C ALA A 6 -8.67 -14.19 15.74
N PHE A 7 -7.81 -14.20 14.71
CA PHE A 7 -8.25 -14.49 13.35
C PHE A 7 -8.64 -15.97 13.25
N GLU A 8 -9.88 -16.23 12.84
CA GLU A 8 -10.35 -17.56 12.47
C GLU A 8 -10.49 -17.61 10.94
N ALA A 9 -9.93 -18.64 10.32
CA ALA A 9 -10.08 -18.84 8.89
C ALA A 9 -11.56 -19.09 8.56
N PRO A 10 -12.12 -18.41 7.54
CA PRO A 10 -13.51 -18.60 7.16
C PRO A 10 -13.73 -20.04 6.65
N LYS A 11 -14.93 -20.58 6.90
CA LYS A 11 -15.31 -21.89 6.35
C LYS A 11 -15.31 -21.81 4.81
N PRO A 12 -14.69 -22.77 4.09
CA PRO A 12 -14.68 -22.76 2.64
C PRO A 12 -16.08 -22.75 2.05
N THR A 13 -16.31 -21.86 1.09
CA THR A 13 -17.57 -21.86 0.33
C THR A 13 -17.46 -22.91 -0.77
N ARG A 14 -18.33 -23.93 -0.70
CA ARG A 14 -18.42 -24.98 -1.72
C ARG A 14 -19.62 -24.78 -2.63
N ILE A 15 -19.43 -25.01 -3.92
CA ILE A 15 -20.44 -24.87 -4.96
C ILE A 15 -20.58 -26.21 -5.66
N ALA A 16 -21.81 -26.75 -5.72
CA ALA A 16 -22.07 -28.03 -6.37
C ALA A 16 -21.77 -27.95 -7.87
N GLY A 17 -20.90 -28.83 -8.37
CA GLY A 17 -20.63 -29.01 -9.79
C GLY A 17 -21.38 -30.21 -10.37
N ALA A 18 -21.27 -30.40 -11.68
CA ALA A 18 -21.93 -31.53 -12.38
C ALA A 18 -21.30 -32.90 -12.09
N LYS A 19 -20.07 -32.94 -11.55
CA LYS A 19 -19.33 -34.18 -11.23
C LYS A 19 -18.83 -34.22 -9.78
N GLU A 20 -18.32 -33.09 -9.29
CA GLU A 20 -17.74 -32.91 -7.96
C GLU A 20 -18.10 -31.51 -7.43
N ASP A 21 -17.91 -31.28 -6.14
CA ASP A 21 -18.00 -29.94 -5.54
C ASP A 21 -16.76 -29.09 -5.83
N TRP A 22 -16.95 -27.79 -6.03
CA TRP A 22 -15.88 -26.81 -6.20
C TRP A 22 -15.70 -25.96 -4.94
N GLU A 23 -14.47 -25.57 -4.63
CA GLU A 23 -14.16 -24.64 -3.55
C GLU A 23 -13.83 -23.25 -4.10
N LEU A 24 -14.45 -22.20 -3.54
CA LEU A 24 -14.19 -20.82 -3.93
C LEU A 24 -12.98 -20.25 -3.17
N VAL A 25 -11.93 -19.91 -3.92
CA VAL A 25 -10.70 -19.30 -3.39
C VAL A 25 -10.52 -17.91 -4.01
N ILE A 26 -10.52 -16.86 -3.18
CA ILE A 26 -10.42 -15.46 -3.60
C ILE A 26 -9.25 -14.79 -2.86
N GLY A 27 -8.39 -14.09 -3.59
CA GLY A 27 -7.39 -13.17 -3.07
C GLY A 27 -7.73 -11.73 -3.41
N MET A 28 -7.39 -10.79 -2.54
CA MET A 28 -7.59 -9.35 -2.76
C MET A 28 -6.27 -8.62 -2.61
N GLU A 29 -6.02 -7.68 -3.50
CA GLU A 29 -4.96 -6.68 -3.40
C GLU A 29 -5.63 -5.32 -3.20
N VAL A 30 -5.29 -4.64 -2.10
CA VAL A 30 -5.90 -3.36 -1.74
C VAL A 30 -4.80 -2.32 -1.62
N HIS A 31 -4.88 -1.27 -2.45
CA HIS A 31 -4.06 -0.08 -2.31
C HIS A 31 -4.87 1.02 -1.64
N ALA A 32 -4.33 1.55 -0.54
CA ALA A 32 -4.93 2.65 0.21
C ALA A 32 -3.96 3.83 0.26
N GLN A 33 -4.45 5.03 -0.06
CA GLN A 33 -3.64 6.24 -0.04
C GLN A 33 -3.47 6.74 1.41
N VAL A 34 -2.22 6.93 1.82
CA VAL A 34 -1.91 7.57 3.11
C VAL A 34 -2.30 9.05 3.02
N SER A 35 -3.12 9.51 3.98
CA SER A 35 -3.54 10.91 4.08
C SER A 35 -2.43 11.78 4.70
N SER A 36 -1.28 11.88 4.02
CA SER A 36 -0.16 12.77 4.37
C SER A 36 -0.33 14.14 3.72
N ASN A 37 0.42 15.16 4.17
CA ASN A 37 0.45 16.49 3.53
C ASN A 37 1.47 16.57 2.37
N ALA A 38 2.50 15.72 2.39
CA ALA A 38 3.54 15.65 1.38
C ALA A 38 3.68 14.21 0.85
N LYS A 39 4.22 14.05 -0.36
CA LYS A 39 4.41 12.75 -1.01
C LYS A 39 5.41 11.86 -0.24
N LEU A 40 5.49 10.60 -0.65
CA LEU A 40 6.33 9.59 0.03
C LEU A 40 7.84 9.88 -0.07
N PHE A 41 8.30 10.37 -1.23
CA PHE A 41 9.72 10.61 -1.51
C PHE A 41 10.08 12.06 -1.83
N SER A 42 9.10 12.97 -1.74
CA SER A 42 9.25 14.37 -2.10
C SER A 42 8.43 15.29 -1.19
N GLY A 43 8.80 16.57 -1.17
CA GLY A 43 8.08 17.61 -0.44
C GLY A 43 6.83 18.15 -1.15
N ALA A 44 6.47 17.64 -2.33
CA ALA A 44 5.29 18.14 -3.04
C ALA A 44 3.99 17.74 -2.34
N SER A 45 2.96 18.58 -2.48
CA SER A 45 1.65 18.37 -1.87
C SER A 45 0.93 17.12 -2.42
N THR A 46 0.16 16.47 -1.56
CA THR A 46 -0.78 15.38 -1.88
C THR A 46 -2.22 15.85 -2.07
N THR A 47 -2.48 17.16 -1.93
CA THR A 47 -3.84 17.73 -2.05
C THR A 47 -4.44 17.40 -3.41
N PHE A 48 -5.64 16.85 -3.39
CA PHE A 48 -6.41 16.51 -4.58
C PHE A 48 -7.06 17.76 -5.21
N GLY A 49 -7.26 17.71 -6.53
CA GLY A 49 -8.00 18.74 -7.28
C GLY A 49 -7.20 19.96 -7.71
N ALA A 50 -5.86 19.91 -7.60
CA ALA A 50 -5.00 20.95 -8.14
C ALA A 50 -4.87 20.87 -9.67
N GLU A 51 -4.38 21.96 -10.29
CA GLU A 51 -4.11 21.99 -11.73
C GLU A 51 -3.10 20.91 -12.17
N PRO A 52 -3.18 20.42 -13.41
CA PRO A 52 -2.24 19.43 -13.92
C PRO A 52 -0.78 19.87 -13.73
N ASN A 53 0.03 18.96 -13.17
CA ASN A 53 1.46 19.17 -12.91
C ASN A 53 1.81 20.32 -11.93
N SER A 54 0.86 20.85 -11.15
CA SER A 54 1.14 21.93 -10.19
C SER A 54 1.72 21.42 -8.86
N ASN A 55 1.39 20.20 -8.46
CA ASN A 55 1.91 19.54 -7.25
C ASN A 55 3.05 18.58 -7.61
N VAL A 56 4.09 19.08 -8.26
CA VAL A 56 5.21 18.28 -8.79
C VAL A 56 6.54 18.90 -8.40
N ALA A 57 7.39 18.12 -7.73
CA ALA A 57 8.80 18.44 -7.52
C ALA A 57 9.68 17.77 -8.60
N PHE A 58 10.93 18.18 -8.74
CA PHE A 58 11.85 17.56 -9.72
C PHE A 58 12.06 16.06 -9.52
N VAL A 59 12.02 15.58 -8.27
CA VAL A 59 12.08 14.15 -7.96
C VAL A 59 10.83 13.39 -8.43
N ASP A 60 9.65 14.03 -8.42
CA ASP A 60 8.41 13.42 -8.92
C ASP A 60 8.43 13.29 -10.44
N ALA A 61 9.09 14.23 -11.12
CA ALA A 61 9.29 14.22 -12.57
C ALA A 61 10.52 13.39 -13.00
N ALA A 62 11.10 12.60 -12.08
CA ALA A 62 12.28 11.78 -12.32
C ALA A 62 13.45 12.52 -12.99
N MET A 63 13.63 13.81 -12.67
CA MET A 63 14.69 14.61 -13.30
C MET A 63 16.07 14.03 -12.96
N PRO A 64 17.01 14.03 -13.92
CA PRO A 64 18.34 13.48 -13.69
C PRO A 64 19.04 14.10 -12.48
N GLY A 65 19.58 13.25 -11.60
CA GLY A 65 20.32 13.67 -10.40
C GLY A 65 19.47 13.86 -9.13
N MET A 66 18.15 13.69 -9.21
CA MET A 66 17.28 13.76 -8.03
C MET A 66 17.40 12.50 -7.15
N LEU A 67 17.30 12.68 -5.83
CA LEU A 67 17.36 11.59 -4.84
C LEU A 67 16.08 11.57 -3.99
N PRO A 68 15.50 10.39 -3.71
CA PRO A 68 14.31 10.27 -2.89
C PRO A 68 14.63 10.46 -1.40
N VAL A 69 13.74 11.14 -0.67
CA VAL A 69 13.81 11.25 0.80
C VAL A 69 12.49 10.77 1.39
N ILE A 70 12.54 9.72 2.20
CA ILE A 70 11.35 9.08 2.76
C ILE A 70 10.60 9.99 3.74
N ASN A 71 9.28 9.96 3.66
CA ASN A 71 8.38 10.69 4.55
C ASN A 71 8.10 9.91 5.85
N GLU A 72 8.56 10.44 6.99
CA GLU A 72 8.40 9.83 8.32
C GLU A 72 6.93 9.57 8.69
N PHE A 73 6.03 10.51 8.41
CA PHE A 73 4.60 10.35 8.70
C PHE A 73 4.00 9.19 7.91
N CYS A 74 4.42 8.98 6.65
CA CYS A 74 3.96 7.85 5.86
C CYS A 74 4.40 6.50 6.46
N VAL A 75 5.64 6.44 6.97
CA VAL A 75 6.15 5.24 7.67
C VAL A 75 5.35 4.99 8.95
N GLU A 76 5.08 6.03 9.73
CA GLU A 76 4.27 5.92 10.94
C GLU A 76 2.87 5.35 10.65
N GLN A 77 2.19 5.84 9.61
CA GLN A 77 0.87 5.33 9.22
C GLN A 77 0.93 3.89 8.71
N ALA A 78 2.00 3.49 8.01
CA ALA A 78 2.21 2.10 7.60
C ALA A 78 2.37 1.16 8.81
N VAL A 79 3.15 1.55 9.82
CA VAL A 79 3.32 0.78 11.06
C VAL A 79 2.01 0.70 11.84
N ARG A 80 1.29 1.82 12.00
CA ARG A 80 -0.03 1.86 12.65
C ARG A 80 -1.03 0.95 11.95
N THR A 81 -1.04 0.95 10.63
CA THR A 81 -1.89 0.05 9.83
C THR A 81 -1.53 -1.41 10.07
N GLY A 82 -0.24 -1.76 10.05
CA GLY A 82 0.22 -3.11 10.35
C GLY A 82 -0.21 -3.59 11.75
N LEU A 83 -0.07 -2.73 12.78
CA LEU A 83 -0.55 -3.03 14.13
C LEU A 83 -2.08 -3.20 14.19
N GLY A 84 -2.84 -2.33 13.51
CA GLY A 84 -4.30 -2.42 13.42
C GLY A 84 -4.78 -3.70 12.72
N LEU A 85 -4.02 -4.18 11.74
CA LEU A 85 -4.26 -5.44 11.03
C LEU A 85 -3.68 -6.68 11.77
N LYS A 86 -3.07 -6.49 12.94
CA LYS A 86 -2.38 -7.56 13.71
C LYS A 86 -1.27 -8.25 12.92
N ALA A 87 -0.63 -7.53 12.01
CA ALA A 87 0.52 -8.01 11.27
C ALA A 87 1.77 -8.07 12.15
N HIS A 88 2.71 -8.93 11.79
CA HIS A 88 4.05 -8.89 12.37
C HIS A 88 4.84 -7.71 11.79
N ILE A 89 5.32 -6.82 12.66
CA ILE A 89 6.14 -5.67 12.26
C ILE A 89 7.61 -6.06 12.30
N ASN A 90 8.26 -6.02 11.15
CA ASN A 90 9.71 -6.19 11.06
C ASN A 90 10.40 -4.90 11.53
N LEU A 91 11.44 -5.03 12.36
CA LEU A 91 12.23 -3.89 12.86
C LEU A 91 13.15 -3.29 11.79
N THR A 92 13.43 -4.07 10.74
CA THR A 92 14.24 -3.65 9.59
C THR A 92 13.47 -3.94 8.31
N SER A 93 13.39 -2.94 7.44
CA SER A 93 12.83 -3.06 6.09
C SER A 93 13.63 -2.19 5.13
N ALA A 94 13.52 -2.49 3.84
CA ALA A 94 14.18 -1.75 2.76
C ALA A 94 13.17 -1.44 1.65
N PHE A 95 13.45 -0.40 0.87
CA PHE A 95 12.70 -0.09 -0.35
C PHE A 95 13.44 -0.66 -1.56
N ASP A 96 12.70 -1.38 -2.39
CA ASP A 96 13.18 -1.95 -3.65
C ASP A 96 12.61 -1.23 -4.87
N ARG A 97 13.26 -1.38 -6.02
CA ARG A 97 12.80 -0.81 -7.30
C ARG A 97 12.00 -1.85 -8.09
N LYS A 98 10.73 -1.55 -8.38
CA LYS A 98 9.89 -2.32 -9.30
C LYS A 98 9.94 -1.67 -10.70
N ASN A 99 10.79 -2.18 -11.57
CA ASN A 99 11.07 -1.56 -12.88
C ASN A 99 10.12 -2.04 -13.97
N TYR A 100 9.43 -1.11 -14.64
CA TYR A 100 8.63 -1.34 -15.85
C TYR A 100 8.45 0.00 -16.58
N PHE A 101 8.13 -0.02 -17.88
CA PHE A 101 7.94 1.20 -18.66
C PHE A 101 6.47 1.57 -18.73
N TYR A 102 6.12 2.75 -18.27
CA TYR A 102 4.79 3.32 -18.45
C TYR A 102 4.84 4.86 -18.32
N PRO A 103 4.07 5.64 -19.09
CA PRO A 103 4.21 7.11 -19.10
C PRO A 103 3.90 7.84 -17.79
N ASP A 104 3.19 7.19 -16.85
CA ASP A 104 2.88 7.76 -15.52
C ASP A 104 3.85 7.33 -14.40
N LEU A 105 4.92 6.60 -14.76
CA LEU A 105 5.93 6.08 -13.85
C LEU A 105 7.32 6.65 -14.11
#